data_AF-A0A497QKK9-F1
#
_entry.id   AF-A0A497QKK9-F1
#
_cell.length_a   1.000
_cell.length_b   1.000
_cell.length_c   1.000
_cell.angle_alpha   90.00
_cell.angle_beta   90.00
_cell.angle_gamma   90.00
#
_symmetry.space_group_name_H-M   'P 1'
#
loop_
_entity.id
_entity.type
_entity.pdbx_description
1 polymer ?
#
loop_
_entity_poly.entity_id
_entity_poly.type
_entity_poly.pdbx_seq_one_letter_code
_entity_poly.pdbx_strand_id
1 'polypeptide(L)'
;MGVTKLGDLFPDREEITFDDLHEKAIAFDGNNILYQFLTRIRQSDGSLLTDENGNVTSHLSGLLYRLTRIVEKGIKAVFIFDGQPPEEKMKELVRRKKVKKEAEIAYVEALERGDMELAQRYAQRTARLTSPMIEDAVKFLILMGIPIIQAPMEGEGQAAFMANKGDVWASCSQDYDSLLFGAPKLVRNLTVSGKRKLPRKNVYIEVKPELIDLAQSLNALEITREQLVDLAILLGTDFNPDGIGVSGIGPKTALKLIKEHKTIEKILELPSMSAAQKDLDFQTIRNLFLKPKVSTDYLLEWHTPDIEGIVDFLCGQRGFSETRVRNALEKTIKTIEERKQQPTLDAFFFSKK
;
A
#
# COMPACT_ATOMS: atom_id res chain seq x y z
N MET A 1 -2.68 -2.70 -6.49
CA MET A 1 -4.09 -3.10 -6.59
C MET A 1 -4.85 -1.82 -6.96
N GLY A 2 -6.17 -1.74 -6.94
CA GLY A 2 -6.89 -0.46 -6.92
C GLY A 2 -7.00 0.33 -8.22
N VAL A 3 -7.62 1.51 -8.12
CA VAL A 3 -8.03 2.33 -9.28
C VAL A 3 -6.86 3.18 -9.79
N THR A 4 -5.90 2.52 -10.44
CA THR A 4 -4.67 3.15 -10.96
C THR A 4 -4.91 4.36 -11.87
N LYS A 5 -6.05 4.42 -12.57
CA LYS A 5 -6.42 5.51 -13.47
C LYS A 5 -6.87 6.79 -12.74
N LEU A 6 -7.24 6.72 -11.46
CA LEU A 6 -7.64 7.91 -10.69
C LEU A 6 -6.51 8.93 -10.54
N GLY A 7 -5.24 8.50 -10.66
CA GLY A 7 -4.11 9.38 -10.47
C GLY A 7 -4.15 10.64 -11.32
N ASP A 8 -4.63 10.55 -12.56
CA ASP A 8 -4.69 11.69 -13.49
C ASP A 8 -5.66 12.79 -13.04
N LEU A 9 -6.51 12.53 -12.03
CA LEU A 9 -7.50 13.46 -11.48
C LEU A 9 -7.02 14.23 -10.25
N PHE A 10 -5.86 13.88 -9.71
CA PHE A 10 -5.28 14.56 -8.54
C PHE A 10 -4.06 15.38 -8.98
N PRO A 11 -4.25 16.58 -9.56
CA PRO A 11 -3.13 17.46 -9.95
C PRO A 11 -2.53 18.21 -8.75
N ASP A 12 -3.25 18.27 -7.63
CA ASP A 12 -2.96 18.97 -6.39
C ASP A 12 -2.04 18.18 -5.44
N ARG A 13 -1.21 17.29 -5.98
CA ARG A 13 -0.26 16.51 -5.18
C ARG A 13 0.84 17.41 -4.68
N GLU A 14 1.02 17.44 -3.37
CA GLU A 14 2.11 18.17 -2.75
C GLU A 14 3.32 17.25 -2.60
N GLU A 15 4.48 17.69 -3.07
CA GLU A 15 5.74 17.02 -2.75
C GLU A 15 6.07 17.28 -1.28
N ILE A 16 6.24 16.21 -0.51
CA ILE A 16 6.62 16.30 0.91
C ILE A 16 7.92 15.53 1.17
N THR A 17 8.58 15.85 2.27
CA THR A 17 9.78 15.19 2.76
C THR A 17 9.45 14.27 3.93
N PHE A 18 10.43 13.47 4.35
CA PHE A 18 10.29 12.65 5.56
C PHE A 18 10.18 13.52 6.81
N ASP A 19 10.81 14.70 6.82
CA ASP A 19 10.86 15.57 7.99
C ASP A 19 9.48 16.23 8.22
N ASP A 20 8.70 16.45 7.14
CA ASP A 20 7.29 16.89 7.22
C ASP A 20 6.36 15.87 7.88
N LEU A 21 6.83 14.63 8.04
CA LEU A 21 6.10 13.52 8.65
C LEU A 21 6.59 13.16 10.06
N HIS A 22 7.56 13.90 10.61
CA HIS A 22 8.11 13.66 11.94
C HIS A 22 7.01 13.66 13.01
N GLU A 23 7.02 12.66 13.91
CA GLU A 23 6.04 12.39 14.96
C GLU A 23 4.60 12.08 14.50
N LYS A 24 4.33 12.10 13.20
CA LYS A 24 3.00 11.77 12.66
C LYS A 24 2.78 10.26 12.64
N ALA A 25 1.61 9.84 13.11
CA ALA A 25 1.16 8.46 12.97
C ALA A 25 0.62 8.22 11.55
N ILE A 26 1.10 7.18 10.88
CA ILE A 26 0.76 6.88 9.48
C ILE A 26 0.31 5.42 9.38
N ALA A 27 -0.88 5.20 8.82
CA ALA A 27 -1.44 3.87 8.59
C ALA A 27 -1.00 3.33 7.22
N PHE A 28 -0.08 2.38 7.20
CA PHE A 28 0.41 1.71 6.01
C PHE A 28 -0.51 0.54 5.64
N ASP A 29 -0.95 0.51 4.37
CA ASP A 29 -1.57 -0.67 3.79
C ASP A 29 -0.50 -1.77 3.62
N GLY A 30 -0.52 -2.74 4.52
CA GLY A 30 0.47 -3.82 4.56
C GLY A 30 0.49 -4.63 3.25
N ASN A 31 -0.69 -4.99 2.73
CA ASN A 31 -0.80 -5.79 1.51
C ASN A 31 -0.20 -5.05 0.30
N ASN A 32 -0.56 -3.77 0.14
CA ASN A 32 -0.01 -2.92 -0.92
C ASN A 32 1.50 -2.78 -0.79
N ILE A 33 2.00 -2.47 0.41
CA ILE A 33 3.42 -2.19 0.66
C ILE A 33 4.28 -3.44 0.43
N LEU A 34 3.86 -4.61 0.93
CA LEU A 34 4.58 -5.87 0.67
C LEU A 34 4.59 -6.20 -0.83
N TYR A 35 3.47 -5.99 -1.52
CA TYR A 35 3.42 -6.17 -2.98
C TYR A 35 4.38 -5.23 -3.72
N GLN A 36 4.52 -3.97 -3.29
CA GLN A 36 5.49 -3.04 -3.86
C GLN A 36 6.94 -3.50 -3.64
N PHE A 37 7.24 -4.10 -2.48
CA PHE A 37 8.56 -4.69 -2.26
C PHE A 37 8.82 -5.86 -3.20
N LEU A 38 7.86 -6.75 -3.41
CA LEU A 38 8.02 -7.89 -4.33
C LEU A 38 8.18 -7.49 -5.80
N THR A 39 7.58 -6.39 -6.21
CA THR A 39 7.69 -5.92 -7.60
C THR A 39 8.98 -5.15 -7.83
N ARG A 40 9.53 -4.48 -6.80
CA ARG A 40 10.68 -3.58 -6.93
C ARG A 40 12.00 -4.15 -6.43
N ILE A 41 11.99 -5.00 -5.40
CA ILE A 41 13.19 -5.58 -4.79
C ILE A 41 13.37 -6.97 -5.36
N ARG A 42 14.29 -7.05 -6.33
CA ARG A 42 14.55 -8.23 -7.15
C ARG A 42 16.04 -8.37 -7.40
N GLN A 43 16.44 -9.57 -7.76
CA GLN A 43 17.78 -9.85 -8.27
C GLN A 43 17.98 -9.15 -9.63
N SER A 44 19.23 -9.08 -10.09
CA SER A 44 19.58 -8.44 -11.37
C SER A 44 18.92 -9.11 -12.58
N ASP A 45 18.64 -10.41 -12.49
CA ASP A 45 17.92 -11.19 -13.50
C ASP A 45 16.39 -10.97 -13.46
N GLY A 46 15.88 -10.22 -12.47
CA GLY A 46 14.45 -9.99 -12.27
C GLY A 46 13.74 -11.04 -11.43
N SER A 47 14.42 -12.07 -10.95
CA SER A 47 13.87 -13.04 -10.00
C SER A 47 13.67 -12.40 -8.61
N LEU A 48 12.85 -13.02 -7.77
CA LEU A 48 12.68 -12.58 -6.38
C LEU A 48 13.94 -12.91 -5.57
N LEU A 49 14.26 -12.09 -4.56
CA LEU A 49 15.22 -12.50 -3.54
C LEU A 49 14.65 -13.69 -2.77
N THR A 50 15.48 -14.71 -2.56
CA THR A 50 15.16 -15.91 -1.79
C THR A 50 16.26 -16.23 -0.78
N ASP A 51 15.94 -17.02 0.23
CA ASP A 51 16.92 -17.71 1.06
C ASP A 51 17.44 -19.00 0.40
N GLU A 52 18.32 -19.73 1.09
CA GLU A 52 18.91 -20.99 0.63
C GLU A 52 17.88 -22.12 0.42
N ASN A 53 16.73 -22.02 1.08
CA ASN A 53 15.63 -22.98 0.98
C ASN A 53 14.61 -22.59 -0.10
N GLY A 54 14.83 -21.48 -0.81
CA GLY A 54 13.94 -20.96 -1.84
C GLY A 54 12.75 -20.15 -1.30
N ASN A 55 12.72 -19.81 -0.01
CA ASN A 55 11.68 -18.93 0.54
C ASN A 55 11.92 -17.49 0.08
N VAL A 56 10.88 -16.81 -0.39
CA VAL A 56 10.98 -15.43 -0.89
C VAL A 56 11.24 -14.45 0.26
N THR A 57 12.32 -13.68 0.21
CA THR A 57 12.73 -12.72 1.25
C THR A 57 12.68 -11.25 0.82
N SER A 58 12.24 -10.98 -0.42
CA SER A 58 12.19 -9.61 -0.98
C SER A 58 11.34 -8.65 -0.15
N HIS A 59 10.25 -9.15 0.44
CA HIS A 59 9.35 -8.39 1.29
C HIS A 59 10.00 -8.01 2.63
N LEU A 60 10.74 -8.93 3.25
CA LEU A 60 11.54 -8.68 4.46
C LEU A 60 12.68 -7.70 4.20
N SER A 61 13.36 -7.80 3.06
CA SER A 61 14.39 -6.84 2.67
C SER A 61 13.80 -5.43 2.55
N GLY A 62 12.63 -5.31 1.93
CA GLY A 62 11.91 -4.04 1.86
C GLY A 62 11.56 -3.48 3.22
N LEU A 63 10.98 -4.30 4.10
CA LEU A 63 10.68 -3.89 5.47
C LEU A 63 11.96 -3.44 6.20
N LEU A 64 13.01 -4.28 6.20
CA LEU A 64 14.26 -3.98 6.91
C LEU A 64 14.86 -2.63 6.51
N TYR A 65 14.96 -2.29 5.23
CA TYR A 65 15.64 -1.04 4.82
C TYR A 65 14.71 0.16 4.70
N ARG A 66 13.43 -0.06 4.35
CA ARG A 66 12.49 1.06 4.14
C ARG A 66 11.81 1.46 5.43
N LEU A 67 11.45 0.49 6.27
CA LEU A 67 10.77 0.76 7.52
C LEU A 67 11.72 1.35 8.56
N THR A 68 12.96 0.85 8.66
CA THR A 68 13.98 1.44 9.53
C THR A 68 14.19 2.91 9.22
N ARG A 69 14.33 3.28 7.94
CA ARG A 69 14.43 4.68 7.52
C ARG A 69 13.20 5.52 7.91
N ILE A 70 11.99 4.95 7.85
CA ILE A 70 10.75 5.63 8.26
C ILE A 70 10.76 5.87 9.77
N VAL A 71 11.10 4.86 10.56
CA VAL A 71 11.18 4.92 12.02
C VAL A 71 12.30 5.88 12.48
N GLU A 72 13.47 5.86 11.84
CA GLU A 72 14.59 6.79 12.06
C GLU A 72 14.19 8.26 11.87
N LYS A 73 13.16 8.51 11.05
CA LYS A 73 12.62 9.85 10.78
C LYS A 73 11.53 10.28 11.75
N GLY A 74 11.31 9.50 12.82
CA GLY A 74 10.31 9.79 13.84
C GLY A 74 8.88 9.54 13.38
N ILE A 75 8.67 8.86 12.24
CA ILE A 75 7.33 8.55 11.74
C ILE A 75 6.79 7.35 12.51
N LYS A 76 5.60 7.49 13.09
CA LYS A 76 4.92 6.44 13.86
C LYS A 76 4.12 5.53 12.93
N ALA A 77 4.77 4.49 12.41
CA ALA A 77 4.13 3.57 11.47
C ALA A 77 3.13 2.64 12.17
N VAL A 78 1.97 2.41 11.56
CA VAL A 78 1.02 1.35 11.90
C VAL A 78 0.77 0.54 10.64
N PHE A 79 0.83 -0.78 10.71
CA PHE A 79 0.54 -1.63 9.55
C PHE A 79 -0.87 -2.20 9.64
N ILE A 80 -1.60 -2.16 8.52
CA ILE A 80 -2.95 -2.69 8.43
C ILE A 80 -2.98 -3.75 7.34
N PHE A 81 -3.40 -4.95 7.69
CA PHE A 81 -3.54 -6.06 6.75
C PHE A 81 -5.00 -6.32 6.42
N ASP A 82 -5.26 -6.73 5.18
CA ASP A 82 -6.61 -7.09 4.73
C ASP A 82 -7.15 -8.30 5.50
N GLY A 83 -8.44 -8.27 5.78
CA GLY A 83 -9.21 -9.39 6.31
C GLY A 83 -9.78 -10.27 5.20
N GLN A 84 -10.96 -10.83 5.46
CA GLN A 84 -11.64 -11.65 4.47
C GLN A 84 -12.21 -10.76 3.35
N PRO A 85 -11.87 -11.02 2.07
CA PRO A 85 -12.40 -10.25 0.96
C PRO A 85 -13.91 -10.50 0.79
N PRO A 86 -14.69 -9.49 0.37
CA PRO A 86 -16.11 -9.65 0.10
C PRO A 86 -16.35 -10.47 -1.18
N GLU A 87 -17.56 -10.99 -1.37
CA GLU A 87 -17.89 -11.90 -2.49
C GLU A 87 -17.66 -11.26 -3.86
N GLU A 88 -17.93 -9.96 -3.97
CA GLU A 88 -17.75 -9.14 -5.17
C GLU A 88 -16.27 -9.14 -5.61
N LYS A 89 -15.33 -9.12 -4.65
CA LYS A 89 -13.89 -9.15 -4.90
C LYS A 89 -13.40 -10.57 -5.24
N MET A 90 -14.12 -11.63 -4.85
CA MET A 90 -13.73 -13.00 -5.17
C MET A 90 -13.69 -13.28 -6.67
N LYS A 91 -14.61 -12.70 -7.45
CA LYS A 91 -14.62 -12.83 -8.92
C LYS A 91 -13.34 -12.25 -9.54
N GLU A 92 -12.91 -11.08 -9.08
CA GLU A 92 -11.66 -10.47 -9.54
C GLU A 92 -10.43 -11.26 -9.08
N LEU A 93 -10.43 -11.80 -7.85
CA LEU A 93 -9.34 -12.67 -7.40
C LEU A 93 -9.19 -13.91 -8.31
N VAL A 94 -10.29 -14.50 -8.76
CA VAL A 94 -10.28 -15.62 -9.72
C VAL A 94 -9.72 -15.18 -11.09
N ARG A 95 -10.16 -14.04 -11.61
CA ARG A 95 -9.63 -13.48 -12.87
C ARG A 95 -8.12 -13.20 -12.77
N ARG A 96 -7.67 -12.58 -11.68
CA ARG A 96 -6.25 -12.34 -11.38
C ARG A 96 -5.45 -13.63 -11.34
N LYS A 97 -5.98 -14.69 -10.73
CA LYS A 97 -5.33 -16.01 -10.73
C LYS A 97 -5.12 -16.54 -12.15
N LYS A 98 -6.10 -16.35 -13.05
CA LYS A 98 -6.00 -16.77 -14.46
C LYS A 98 -4.94 -15.97 -15.21
N VAL A 99 -4.99 -14.63 -15.14
CA VAL A 99 -4.01 -13.74 -15.78
C VAL A 99 -2.59 -14.01 -15.29
N LYS A 100 -2.43 -14.28 -13.99
CA LYS A 100 -1.11 -14.62 -13.43
C LYS A 100 -0.60 -15.98 -13.89
N LYS A 101 -1.47 -16.98 -14.05
CA LYS A 101 -1.09 -18.29 -14.60
C LYS A 101 -0.62 -18.16 -16.06
N GLU A 102 -1.30 -17.34 -16.85
CA GLU A 102 -0.87 -17.02 -18.22
C GLU A 102 0.49 -16.30 -18.23
N ALA A 103 0.72 -15.37 -17.30
CA ALA A 103 2.01 -14.70 -17.15
C ALA A 103 3.14 -15.64 -16.66
N GLU A 104 2.83 -16.65 -15.84
CA GLU A 104 3.79 -17.68 -15.41
C GLU A 104 4.23 -18.56 -16.57
N ILE A 105 3.30 -19.00 -17.41
CA ILE A 105 3.62 -19.76 -18.63
C ILE A 105 4.49 -18.90 -19.56
N ALA A 106 4.09 -17.66 -19.81
CA ALA A 106 4.84 -16.74 -20.66
C ALA A 106 6.24 -16.39 -20.10
N TYR A 107 6.40 -16.41 -18.77
CA TYR A 107 7.70 -16.25 -18.11
C TYR A 107 8.65 -17.42 -18.40
N VAL A 108 8.16 -18.66 -18.23
CA VAL A 108 8.95 -19.88 -18.51
C VAL A 108 9.35 -19.92 -19.98
N GLU A 109 8.41 -19.67 -20.90
CA GLU A 109 8.71 -19.62 -22.33
C GLU A 109 9.75 -18.55 -22.68
N ALA A 110 9.71 -17.38 -22.01
CA ALA A 110 10.68 -16.32 -22.24
C ALA A 110 12.09 -16.70 -21.73
N LEU A 111 12.18 -17.40 -20.60
CA LEU A 111 13.43 -17.96 -20.08
C LEU A 111 14.00 -19.02 -21.03
N GLU A 112 13.17 -19.95 -21.51
CA GLU A 112 13.58 -21.01 -22.44
C GLU A 112 14.10 -20.43 -23.77
N ARG A 113 13.55 -19.31 -24.22
CA ARG A 113 13.99 -18.58 -25.41
C ARG A 113 15.21 -17.66 -25.17
N GLY A 114 15.69 -17.56 -23.93
CA GLY A 114 16.79 -16.67 -23.56
C GLY A 114 16.46 -15.17 -23.62
N ASP A 115 15.17 -14.81 -23.76
CA ASP A 115 14.73 -13.42 -23.76
C ASP A 115 14.57 -12.92 -22.32
N MET A 116 15.72 -12.60 -21.72
CA MET A 116 15.80 -12.13 -20.33
C MET A 116 14.98 -10.86 -20.09
N GLU A 117 14.77 -10.02 -21.12
CA GLU A 117 13.97 -8.80 -20.98
C GLU A 117 12.47 -9.08 -20.91
N LEU A 118 11.99 -10.01 -21.73
CA LEU A 118 10.61 -10.45 -21.70
C LEU A 118 10.33 -11.27 -20.43
N ALA A 119 11.27 -12.13 -20.02
CA ALA A 119 11.22 -12.86 -18.77
C ALA A 119 11.11 -11.90 -17.57
N GLN A 120 11.94 -10.86 -17.51
CA GLN A 120 11.89 -9.86 -16.43
C GLN A 120 10.53 -9.14 -16.36
N ARG A 121 9.91 -8.83 -17.51
CA ARG A 121 8.58 -8.21 -17.55
C ARG A 121 7.48 -9.15 -17.03
N TYR A 122 7.52 -10.42 -17.42
CA TYR A 122 6.55 -11.39 -16.92
C TYR A 122 6.77 -11.70 -15.44
N ALA A 123 8.03 -11.81 -14.98
CA ALA A 123 8.37 -12.03 -13.58
C ALA A 123 7.79 -10.98 -12.62
N GLN A 124 7.71 -9.72 -13.04
CA GLN A 124 7.07 -8.66 -12.25
C GLN A 124 5.54 -8.87 -12.13
N ARG A 125 4.91 -9.40 -13.19
CA ARG A 125 3.46 -9.67 -13.24
C ARG A 125 3.08 -10.94 -12.48
N THR A 126 4.00 -11.89 -12.30
CA THR A 126 3.78 -13.13 -11.56
C THR A 126 3.90 -12.98 -10.05
N ALA A 127 4.33 -11.82 -9.53
CA ALA A 127 4.46 -11.61 -8.08
C ALA A 127 3.14 -11.89 -7.34
N ARG A 128 3.21 -12.75 -6.33
CA ARG A 128 2.09 -13.09 -5.43
C ARG A 128 2.55 -12.93 -4.00
N LEU A 129 1.74 -12.25 -3.22
CA LEU A 129 1.86 -12.28 -1.77
C LEU A 129 1.21 -13.57 -1.29
N THR A 130 1.94 -14.37 -0.51
CA THR A 130 1.46 -15.63 0.06
C THR A 130 1.28 -15.47 1.57
N SER A 131 0.48 -16.34 2.21
CA SER A 131 0.29 -16.29 3.66
C SER A 131 1.60 -16.39 4.44
N PRO A 132 2.56 -17.29 4.10
CA PRO A 132 3.85 -17.32 4.78
C PRO A 132 4.63 -16.00 4.72
N MET A 133 4.51 -15.24 3.62
CA MET A 133 5.17 -13.93 3.49
C MET A 133 4.48 -12.85 4.33
N ILE A 134 3.17 -12.95 4.52
CA ILE A 134 2.44 -12.06 5.44
C ILE A 134 2.83 -12.40 6.89
N GLU A 135 2.89 -13.68 7.24
CA GLU A 135 3.33 -14.14 8.56
C GLU A 135 4.76 -13.68 8.88
N ASP A 136 5.69 -13.81 7.93
CA ASP A 136 7.06 -13.29 8.03
C ASP A 136 7.09 -11.78 8.24
N ALA A 137 6.29 -11.03 7.45
CA ALA A 137 6.19 -9.58 7.59
C ALA A 137 5.63 -9.19 8.97
N VAL A 138 4.56 -9.85 9.42
CA VAL A 138 3.95 -9.62 10.74
C VAL A 138 4.95 -9.91 11.85
N LYS A 139 5.67 -11.02 11.78
CA LYS A 139 6.72 -11.37 12.75
C LYS A 139 7.80 -10.28 12.81
N PHE A 140 8.30 -9.82 11.65
CA PHE A 140 9.28 -8.74 11.61
C PHE A 140 8.74 -7.43 12.22
N LEU A 141 7.50 -7.07 11.91
CA LEU A 141 6.85 -5.85 12.42
C LEU A 141 6.66 -5.88 13.94
N ILE A 142 6.27 -7.04 14.50
CA ILE A 142 6.18 -7.26 15.96
C ILE A 142 7.54 -7.07 16.61
N LEU A 143 8.59 -7.69 16.04
CA LEU A 143 9.96 -7.55 16.55
C LEU A 143 10.47 -6.11 16.44
N MET A 144 10.02 -5.34 15.44
CA MET A 144 10.28 -3.90 15.34
C MET A 144 9.45 -3.05 16.32
N GLY A 145 8.56 -3.64 17.12
CA GLY A 145 7.70 -2.93 18.06
C GLY A 145 6.62 -2.09 17.38
N ILE A 146 6.20 -2.45 16.17
CA ILE A 146 5.24 -1.69 15.37
C ILE A 146 3.84 -2.29 15.52
N PRO A 147 2.81 -1.48 15.82
CA PRO A 147 1.44 -1.97 15.94
C PRO A 147 0.90 -2.47 14.60
N ILE A 148 0.16 -3.58 14.67
CA ILE A 148 -0.44 -4.26 13.51
C ILE A 148 -1.93 -4.39 13.75
N ILE A 149 -2.72 -3.93 12.78
CA ILE A 149 -4.17 -4.02 12.81
C ILE A 149 -4.63 -4.99 11.72
N GLN A 150 -5.45 -5.95 12.12
CA GLN A 150 -6.17 -6.81 11.18
C GLN A 150 -7.49 -6.13 10.81
N ALA A 151 -7.64 -5.71 9.56
CA ALA A 151 -8.91 -5.15 9.10
C ALA A 151 -9.98 -6.26 9.01
N PRO A 152 -11.27 -5.97 9.25
CA PRO A 152 -12.34 -6.94 9.01
C PRO A 152 -12.53 -7.28 7.53
N MET A 153 -12.14 -6.36 6.64
CA MET A 153 -12.28 -6.49 5.19
C MET A 153 -11.07 -5.84 4.48
N GLU A 154 -11.16 -4.57 4.07
CA GLU A 154 -10.09 -3.90 3.33
C GLU A 154 -9.20 -3.08 4.28
N GLY A 155 -7.87 -3.25 4.16
CA GLY A 155 -6.88 -2.51 4.92
C GLY A 155 -6.95 -0.99 4.64
N GLU A 156 -7.16 -0.59 3.39
CA GLU A 156 -7.35 0.83 3.03
C GLU A 156 -8.62 1.43 3.64
N GLY A 157 -9.68 0.64 3.79
CA GLY A 157 -10.91 1.07 4.47
C GLY A 157 -10.71 1.29 5.96
N GLN A 158 -9.99 0.38 6.62
CA GLN A 158 -9.60 0.53 8.02
C GLN A 158 -8.64 1.71 8.22
N ALA A 159 -7.67 1.91 7.31
CA ALA A 159 -6.76 3.06 7.33
C ALA A 159 -7.51 4.39 7.22
N ALA A 160 -8.48 4.47 6.30
CA ALA A 160 -9.32 5.64 6.13
C ALA A 160 -10.19 5.92 7.36
N PHE A 161 -10.73 4.88 8.00
CA PHE A 161 -11.49 5.02 9.24
C PHE A 161 -10.64 5.59 10.37
N MET A 162 -9.45 5.01 10.60
CA MET A 162 -8.53 5.47 11.64
C MET A 162 -8.07 6.92 11.39
N ALA A 163 -7.81 7.28 10.14
CA ALA A 163 -7.41 8.63 9.76
C ALA A 163 -8.53 9.65 9.96
N ASN A 164 -9.79 9.29 9.65
CA ASN A 164 -10.94 10.16 9.92
C ASN A 164 -11.22 10.35 11.41
N LYS A 165 -11.00 9.31 12.22
CA LYS A 165 -11.16 9.38 13.68
C LYS A 165 -10.07 10.26 14.34
N GLY A 166 -8.94 10.46 13.67
CA GLY A 166 -7.80 11.21 14.17
C GLY A 166 -6.76 10.36 14.91
N ASP A 167 -6.94 9.04 14.93
CA ASP A 167 -6.02 8.10 15.58
C ASP A 167 -4.69 7.96 14.80
N VAL A 168 -4.74 8.22 13.49
CA VAL A 168 -3.57 8.40 12.61
C VAL A 168 -3.75 9.66 11.77
N TRP A 169 -2.66 10.25 11.30
CA TRP A 169 -2.68 11.48 10.51
C TRP A 169 -3.05 11.25 9.03
N ALA A 170 -2.61 10.14 8.44
CA ALA A 170 -2.88 9.79 7.05
C ALA A 170 -2.79 8.28 6.80
N SER A 171 -3.42 7.83 5.70
CA SER A 171 -3.13 6.53 5.10
C SER A 171 -1.84 6.59 4.27
N CYS A 172 -1.19 5.45 4.06
CA CYS A 172 -0.05 5.30 3.16
C CYS A 172 -0.22 4.08 2.26
N SER A 173 -0.38 4.34 0.96
CA SER A 173 -0.55 3.32 -0.10
C SER A 173 -0.02 3.84 -1.43
N GLN A 174 0.26 2.95 -2.38
CA GLN A 174 0.46 3.31 -3.79
C GLN A 174 -0.86 3.31 -4.58
N ASP A 175 -1.96 2.90 -3.99
CA ASP A 175 -3.28 2.93 -4.61
C ASP A 175 -4.03 4.19 -4.11
N TYR A 176 -5.20 4.49 -4.68
CA TYR A 176 -6.00 5.66 -4.29
C TYR A 176 -7.25 5.26 -3.51
N ASP A 177 -7.42 3.98 -3.19
CA ASP A 177 -8.70 3.47 -2.71
C ASP A 177 -9.01 3.98 -1.30
N SER A 178 -7.98 4.21 -0.46
CA SER A 178 -8.18 4.89 0.83
C SER A 178 -8.85 6.26 0.71
N LEU A 179 -8.65 7.02 -0.38
CA LEU A 179 -9.39 8.28 -0.62
C LEU A 179 -10.87 8.01 -0.94
N LEU A 180 -11.17 6.92 -1.66
CA LEU A 180 -12.55 6.47 -1.91
C LEU A 180 -13.25 6.04 -0.61
N PHE A 181 -12.51 5.36 0.28
CA PHE A 181 -12.93 5.07 1.65
C PHE A 181 -12.96 6.30 2.57
N GLY A 182 -12.51 7.46 2.07
CA GLY A 182 -12.68 8.75 2.72
C GLY A 182 -11.53 9.19 3.59
N ALA A 183 -10.33 8.59 3.45
CA ALA A 183 -9.15 9.06 4.16
C ALA A 183 -8.95 10.56 3.88
N PRO A 184 -8.82 11.41 4.92
CA PRO A 184 -8.64 12.84 4.71
C PRO A 184 -7.32 13.15 4.01
N LYS A 185 -6.30 12.33 4.25
CA LYS A 185 -4.96 12.45 3.67
C LYS A 185 -4.42 11.10 3.26
N LEU A 186 -3.80 11.05 2.09
CA LEU A 186 -3.08 9.90 1.56
C LEU A 186 -1.63 10.30 1.29
N VAL A 187 -0.69 9.60 1.91
CA VAL A 187 0.73 9.67 1.61
C VAL A 187 1.10 8.58 0.61
N ARG A 188 1.68 8.97 -0.51
CA ARG A 188 2.19 8.05 -1.52
C ARG A 188 3.72 8.09 -1.54
N ASN A 189 4.30 7.13 -2.25
CA ASN A 189 5.73 6.99 -2.49
C ASN A 189 6.65 6.85 -1.26
N LEU A 190 6.12 6.79 -0.03
CA LEU A 190 6.95 6.82 1.19
C LEU A 190 7.94 5.65 1.27
N THR A 191 7.49 4.43 0.99
CA THR A 191 8.31 3.20 1.01
C THR A 191 9.18 3.00 -0.23
N VAL A 192 9.00 3.83 -1.25
CA VAL A 192 9.65 3.67 -2.56
C VAL A 192 10.49 4.88 -2.98
N SER A 193 10.55 5.90 -2.12
CA SER A 193 11.27 7.15 -2.32
C SER A 193 12.78 6.94 -2.45
N GLY A 194 13.44 7.87 -3.16
CA GLY A 194 14.88 7.87 -3.43
C GLY A 194 15.23 7.78 -4.92
N LYS A 195 16.53 7.73 -5.21
CA LYS A 195 17.04 7.65 -6.59
C LYS A 195 16.79 6.26 -7.17
N ARG A 196 16.07 6.21 -8.29
CA ARG A 196 15.76 5.01 -9.04
C ARG A 196 16.32 5.12 -10.45
N LYS A 197 17.15 4.16 -10.85
CA LYS A 197 17.55 4.03 -12.26
C LYS A 197 16.34 3.56 -13.08
N LEU A 198 16.03 4.26 -14.17
CA LEU A 198 14.99 3.82 -15.09
C LEU A 198 15.46 2.55 -15.82
N PRO A 199 14.60 1.53 -15.98
CA PRO A 199 14.91 0.38 -16.83
C PRO A 199 15.29 0.90 -18.23
N ARG A 200 16.40 0.38 -18.77
CA ARG A 200 16.89 0.70 -20.13
C ARG A 200 17.32 2.15 -20.38
N LYS A 201 17.39 3.01 -19.36
CA LYS A 201 17.93 4.37 -19.49
C LYS A 201 18.98 4.61 -18.41
N ASN A 202 20.11 5.21 -18.75
CA ASN A 202 21.09 5.72 -17.78
C ASN A 202 20.61 7.02 -17.11
N VAL A 203 19.31 7.07 -16.81
CA VAL A 203 18.65 8.21 -16.17
C VAL A 203 18.15 7.74 -14.82
N TYR A 204 18.54 8.47 -13.78
CA TYR A 204 18.00 8.30 -12.44
C TYR A 204 16.83 9.25 -12.27
N ILE A 205 15.67 8.72 -11.89
CA ILE A 205 14.56 9.52 -11.41
C ILE A 205 14.60 9.54 -9.89
N GLU A 206 14.41 10.71 -9.30
CA GLU A 206 14.19 10.84 -7.88
C GLU A 206 12.69 10.71 -7.62
N VAL A 207 12.30 9.68 -6.88
CA VAL A 207 10.92 9.51 -6.43
C VAL A 207 10.80 10.16 -5.05
N LYS A 208 9.95 11.16 -4.93
CA LYS A 208 9.68 11.84 -3.65
C LYS A 208 8.34 11.36 -3.07
N PRO A 209 8.19 11.38 -1.73
CA PRO A 209 6.89 11.24 -1.10
C PRO A 209 5.91 12.30 -1.61
N GLU A 210 4.66 11.89 -1.80
CA GLU A 210 3.57 12.77 -2.27
C GLU A 210 2.46 12.77 -1.21
N LEU A 211 1.85 13.92 -0.98
CA LEU A 211 0.67 14.09 -0.14
C LEU A 211 -0.53 14.47 -1.00
N ILE A 212 -1.66 13.82 -0.74
CA ILE A 212 -2.96 14.17 -1.32
C ILE A 212 -3.92 14.47 -0.18
N ASP A 213 -4.51 15.67 -0.16
CA ASP A 213 -5.59 16.02 0.76
C ASP A 213 -6.95 15.89 0.05
N LEU A 214 -7.81 15.01 0.57
CA LEU A 214 -9.08 14.68 -0.07
C LEU A 214 -9.98 15.91 -0.21
N ALA A 215 -10.02 16.80 0.78
CA ALA A 215 -10.90 17.96 0.74
C ALA A 215 -10.45 18.96 -0.34
N GLN A 216 -9.15 19.19 -0.45
CA GLN A 216 -8.57 20.01 -1.51
C GLN A 216 -8.85 19.43 -2.89
N SER A 217 -8.67 18.13 -3.06
CA SER A 217 -8.93 17.46 -4.34
C SER A 217 -10.41 17.51 -4.74
N LEU A 218 -11.32 17.25 -3.80
CA LEU A 218 -12.76 17.32 -4.05
C LEU A 218 -13.21 18.75 -4.42
N ASN A 219 -12.67 19.76 -3.74
CA ASN A 219 -12.92 21.17 -4.06
C ASN A 219 -12.41 21.54 -5.45
N ALA A 220 -11.19 21.12 -5.81
CA ALA A 220 -10.60 21.39 -7.12
C ALA A 220 -11.37 20.70 -8.27
N LEU A 221 -11.91 19.51 -8.02
CA LEU A 221 -12.72 18.76 -8.98
C LEU A 221 -14.18 19.25 -9.03
N GLU A 222 -14.63 19.96 -8.01
CA GLU A 222 -16.02 20.38 -7.76
C GLU A 222 -16.98 19.19 -7.71
N ILE A 223 -16.59 18.14 -6.99
CA ILE A 223 -17.39 16.92 -6.80
C ILE A 223 -17.43 16.53 -5.32
N THR A 224 -18.44 15.78 -4.93
CA THR A 224 -18.51 15.16 -3.60
C THR A 224 -17.71 13.87 -3.54
N ARG A 225 -17.45 13.36 -2.33
CA ARG A 225 -16.84 12.02 -2.16
C ARG A 225 -17.70 10.91 -2.78
N GLU A 226 -19.03 10.99 -2.65
CA GLU A 226 -19.95 10.03 -3.27
C GLU A 226 -19.82 10.05 -4.80
N GLN A 227 -19.68 11.23 -5.39
CA GLN A 227 -19.41 11.39 -6.82
C GLN A 227 -18.03 10.88 -7.23
N LEU A 228 -17.01 11.01 -6.37
CA LEU A 228 -15.70 10.40 -6.59
C LEU A 228 -15.77 8.86 -6.58
N VAL A 229 -16.59 8.27 -5.70
CA VAL A 229 -16.85 6.82 -5.68
C VAL A 229 -17.58 6.39 -6.95
N ASP A 230 -18.63 7.11 -7.37
CA ASP A 230 -19.33 6.83 -8.63
C ASP A 230 -18.38 6.91 -9.84
N LEU A 231 -17.51 7.92 -9.85
CA LEU A 231 -16.46 8.07 -10.86
C LEU A 231 -15.53 6.84 -10.88
N ALA A 232 -15.08 6.38 -9.72
CA ALA A 232 -14.24 5.20 -9.60
C ALA A 232 -14.94 3.93 -10.12
N ILE A 233 -16.23 3.77 -9.83
CA ILE A 233 -17.06 2.67 -10.35
C ILE A 233 -17.15 2.74 -11.87
N LEU A 234 -17.32 3.93 -12.47
CA LEU A 234 -17.32 4.09 -13.94
C LEU A 234 -16.00 3.62 -14.56
N LEU A 235 -14.86 3.96 -13.95
CA LEU A 235 -13.52 3.59 -14.43
C LEU A 235 -13.17 2.12 -14.23
N GLY A 236 -13.76 1.51 -13.20
CA GLY A 236 -13.48 0.18 -12.72
C GLY A 236 -12.66 0.17 -11.44
N THR A 237 -13.16 -0.59 -10.47
CA THR A 237 -12.52 -0.83 -9.17
C THR A 237 -12.13 -2.29 -9.01
N ASP A 238 -11.50 -2.64 -7.91
CA ASP A 238 -11.25 -4.04 -7.56
C ASP A 238 -12.55 -4.87 -7.42
N PHE A 239 -13.71 -4.23 -7.26
CA PHE A 239 -15.03 -4.88 -7.19
C PHE A 239 -15.77 -4.93 -8.54
N ASN A 240 -15.38 -4.08 -9.50
CA ASN A 240 -15.86 -4.10 -10.88
C ASN A 240 -14.73 -3.78 -11.88
N PRO A 241 -13.85 -4.75 -12.16
CA PRO A 241 -12.61 -4.51 -12.91
C PRO A 241 -12.80 -3.97 -14.32
N ASP A 242 -13.92 -4.32 -14.96
CA ASP A 242 -14.27 -3.86 -16.31
C ASP A 242 -14.98 -2.49 -16.31
N GLY A 243 -15.11 -1.85 -15.13
CA GLY A 243 -15.91 -0.63 -14.96
C GLY A 243 -17.37 -0.88 -15.28
N ILE A 244 -18.01 0.09 -15.93
CA ILE A 244 -19.33 -0.11 -16.56
C ILE A 244 -19.22 -0.79 -17.93
N GLY A 245 -18.07 -1.39 -18.30
CA GLY A 245 -17.90 -2.11 -19.56
C GLY A 245 -17.93 -1.26 -20.83
N VAL A 246 -17.94 0.09 -20.72
CA VAL A 246 -17.84 1.00 -21.87
C VAL A 246 -16.37 1.21 -22.21
N SER A 247 -15.97 0.82 -23.42
CA SER A 247 -14.65 1.17 -23.93
C SER A 247 -14.51 2.68 -24.15
N GLY A 248 -13.39 3.27 -23.74
CA GLY A 248 -13.09 4.69 -23.97
C GLY A 248 -13.47 5.66 -22.85
N ILE A 249 -14.06 5.19 -21.74
CA ILE A 249 -14.24 6.03 -20.54
C ILE A 249 -12.92 6.07 -19.76
N GLY A 250 -12.19 7.18 -19.93
CA GLY A 250 -11.03 7.54 -19.11
C GLY A 250 -11.40 8.50 -17.96
N PRO A 251 -10.45 8.82 -17.07
CA PRO A 251 -10.70 9.63 -15.87
C PRO A 251 -11.37 10.98 -16.15
N LYS A 252 -10.89 11.72 -17.15
CA LYS A 252 -11.45 13.02 -17.54
C LYS A 252 -12.87 12.89 -18.10
N THR A 253 -13.13 11.84 -18.89
CA THR A 253 -14.47 11.56 -19.43
C THR A 253 -15.44 11.18 -18.32
N ALA A 254 -15.02 10.32 -17.39
CA ALA A 254 -15.81 9.95 -16.22
C ALA A 254 -16.14 11.17 -15.35
N LEU A 255 -15.15 12.04 -15.09
CA LEU A 255 -15.38 13.31 -14.39
C LEU A 255 -16.41 14.18 -15.10
N LYS A 256 -16.30 14.34 -16.42
CA LYS A 256 -17.27 15.11 -17.21
C LYS A 256 -18.69 14.56 -17.04
N LEU A 257 -18.87 13.25 -17.18
CA LEU A 257 -20.17 12.60 -17.03
C LEU A 257 -20.74 12.80 -15.62
N ILE A 258 -19.91 12.67 -14.59
CA ILE A 258 -20.33 12.90 -13.19
C ILE A 258 -20.71 14.35 -12.96
N LYS A 259 -19.97 15.33 -13.50
CA LYS A 259 -20.32 16.75 -13.35
C LYS A 259 -21.61 17.11 -14.08
N GLU A 260 -21.88 16.48 -15.22
CA GLU A 260 -23.07 16.71 -16.05
C GLU A 260 -24.32 16.03 -15.47
N HIS A 261 -24.23 14.73 -15.16
CA HIS A 261 -25.36 13.90 -14.76
C HIS A 261 -25.49 13.72 -13.24
N LYS A 262 -24.51 14.14 -12.46
CA LYS A 262 -24.44 14.13 -10.98
C LYS A 262 -24.34 12.75 -10.32
N THR A 263 -24.95 11.71 -10.86
CA THR A 263 -24.97 10.37 -10.26
C THR A 263 -24.84 9.27 -11.31
N ILE A 264 -24.36 8.09 -10.93
CA ILE A 264 -24.19 6.96 -11.84
C ILE A 264 -25.53 6.47 -12.42
N GLU A 265 -26.62 6.55 -11.68
CA GLU A 265 -27.97 6.13 -12.11
C GLU A 265 -28.38 6.89 -13.38
N LYS A 266 -28.24 8.22 -13.35
CA LYS A 266 -28.55 9.09 -14.50
C LYS A 266 -27.64 8.83 -15.69
N ILE A 267 -26.39 8.42 -15.45
CA ILE A 267 -25.45 8.06 -16.51
C ILE A 267 -25.88 6.74 -17.16
N LEU A 268 -26.29 5.75 -16.35
CA LEU A 268 -26.75 4.44 -16.84
C LEU A 268 -28.08 4.52 -17.60
N GLU A 269 -28.90 5.55 -17.37
CA GLU A 269 -30.12 5.82 -18.14
C GLU A 269 -29.85 6.36 -19.56
N LEU A 270 -28.64 6.79 -19.88
CA LEU A 270 -28.31 7.37 -21.17
C LEU A 270 -28.53 6.36 -22.33
N PRO A 271 -29.00 6.82 -23.52
CA PRO A 271 -29.21 5.94 -24.67
C PRO A 271 -27.93 5.25 -25.18
N SER A 272 -26.77 5.81 -24.86
CA SER A 272 -25.45 5.25 -25.17
C SER A 272 -25.05 4.06 -24.27
N MET A 273 -25.83 3.77 -23.22
CA MET A 273 -25.59 2.66 -22.29
C MET A 273 -26.42 1.42 -22.65
N SER A 274 -25.74 0.28 -22.76
CA SER A 274 -26.33 -1.03 -23.06
C SER A 274 -26.96 -1.69 -21.82
N ALA A 275 -27.80 -2.72 -22.05
CA ALA A 275 -28.50 -3.43 -20.97
C ALA A 275 -27.56 -4.06 -19.94
N ALA A 276 -26.44 -4.64 -20.38
CA ALA A 276 -25.45 -5.26 -19.48
C ALA A 276 -24.82 -4.28 -18.48
N GLN A 277 -24.87 -2.97 -18.77
CA GLN A 277 -24.30 -1.92 -17.94
C GLN A 277 -25.31 -1.46 -16.89
N LYS A 278 -26.60 -1.60 -17.20
CA LYS A 278 -27.73 -1.35 -16.29
C LYS A 278 -27.87 -2.45 -15.24
N ASP A 279 -27.37 -3.66 -15.54
CA ASP A 279 -27.36 -4.81 -14.62
C ASP A 279 -26.18 -4.80 -13.63
N LEU A 280 -25.28 -3.80 -13.70
CA LEU A 280 -24.19 -3.66 -12.72
C LEU A 280 -24.77 -3.29 -11.35
N ASP A 281 -24.45 -4.08 -10.33
CA ASP A 281 -24.78 -3.76 -8.93
C ASP A 281 -23.84 -2.69 -8.36
N PHE A 282 -23.90 -1.48 -8.94
CA PHE A 282 -23.11 -0.34 -8.50
C PHE A 282 -23.48 0.10 -7.08
N GLN A 283 -24.71 -0.17 -6.61
CA GLN A 283 -25.16 0.25 -5.28
C GLN A 283 -24.43 -0.52 -4.19
N THR A 284 -24.26 -1.85 -4.36
CA THR A 284 -23.47 -2.66 -3.44
C THR A 284 -22.02 -2.19 -3.43
N ILE A 285 -21.41 -1.95 -4.60
CA ILE A 285 -20.02 -1.47 -4.70
C ILE A 285 -19.85 -0.08 -4.04
N ARG A 286 -20.78 0.84 -4.30
CA ARG A 286 -20.79 2.17 -3.67
C ARG A 286 -20.86 2.05 -2.15
N ASN A 287 -21.71 1.17 -1.64
CA ASN A 287 -21.83 0.92 -0.20
C ASN A 287 -20.55 0.33 0.41
N LEU A 288 -19.81 -0.52 -0.32
CA LEU A 288 -18.51 -1.02 0.14
C LEU A 288 -17.54 0.13 0.44
N PHE A 289 -17.51 1.17 -0.39
CA PHE A 289 -16.65 2.35 -0.17
C PHE A 289 -17.21 3.34 0.86
N LEU A 290 -18.50 3.64 0.80
CA LEU A 290 -19.11 4.67 1.66
C LEU A 290 -19.40 4.18 3.08
N LYS A 291 -19.63 2.87 3.25
CA LYS A 291 -19.92 2.22 4.54
C LYS A 291 -19.05 0.96 4.70
N PRO A 292 -17.72 1.10 4.69
CA PRO A 292 -16.82 -0.04 4.79
C PRO A 292 -16.98 -0.73 6.14
N LYS A 293 -16.83 -2.07 6.16
CA LYS A 293 -16.74 -2.82 7.41
C LYS A 293 -15.36 -2.59 8.04
N VAL A 294 -15.35 -1.91 9.17
CA VAL A 294 -14.14 -1.52 9.90
C VAL A 294 -14.25 -1.95 11.36
N SER A 295 -13.11 -2.19 12.00
CA SER A 295 -13.02 -2.47 13.44
C SER A 295 -12.82 -1.17 14.20
N THR A 296 -13.53 -1.02 15.32
CA THR A 296 -13.25 0.00 16.34
C THR A 296 -12.37 -0.53 17.47
N ASP A 297 -12.21 -1.85 17.54
CA ASP A 297 -11.43 -2.55 18.55
C ASP A 297 -10.00 -2.72 18.01
N TYR A 298 -9.14 -1.78 18.39
CA TYR A 298 -7.71 -1.79 18.10
C TYR A 298 -6.96 -0.94 19.12
N LEU A 299 -5.67 -1.24 19.28
CA LEU A 299 -4.76 -0.53 20.16
C LEU A 299 -3.51 -0.11 19.39
N LEU A 300 -3.11 1.15 19.54
CA LEU A 300 -1.92 1.70 18.90
C LEU A 300 -0.83 1.88 19.95
N GLU A 301 -0.01 0.86 20.11
CA GLU A 301 1.16 0.89 20.98
C GLU A 301 2.43 0.62 20.17
N TRP A 302 3.40 1.53 20.31
CA TRP A 302 4.72 1.40 19.73
C TRP A 302 5.69 1.00 20.83
N HIS A 303 6.38 -0.12 20.62
CA HIS A 303 7.33 -0.67 21.57
C HIS A 303 8.77 -0.46 21.09
N THR A 304 9.71 -0.71 21.99
CA THR A 304 11.13 -0.71 21.61
C THR A 304 11.42 -1.96 20.77
N PRO A 305 12.10 -1.81 19.61
CA PRO A 305 12.50 -2.95 18.78
C PRO A 305 13.35 -3.99 19.55
N ASP A 306 13.03 -5.27 19.36
CA ASP A 306 13.83 -6.42 19.79
C ASP A 306 14.92 -6.71 18.75
N ILE A 307 16.07 -6.07 18.92
CA ILE A 307 17.18 -6.14 17.96
C ILE A 307 17.72 -7.57 17.81
N GLU A 308 17.88 -8.30 18.91
CA GLU A 308 18.41 -9.67 18.83
C GLU A 308 17.38 -10.63 18.25
N GLY A 309 16.10 -10.45 18.55
CA GLY A 309 15.02 -11.20 17.89
C GLY A 309 14.94 -10.94 16.37
N ILE A 310 15.19 -9.69 15.93
CA ILE A 310 15.27 -9.37 14.49
C ILE A 310 16.47 -10.08 13.84
N VAL A 311 17.64 -10.07 14.49
CA VAL A 311 18.85 -10.73 13.99
C VAL A 311 18.64 -12.25 13.91
N ASP A 312 18.14 -12.88 14.96
CA ASP A 312 17.83 -14.32 14.95
C ASP A 312 16.85 -14.68 13.82
N PHE A 313 15.77 -13.91 13.67
CA PHE A 313 14.80 -14.17 12.64
C PHE A 313 15.37 -14.00 11.23
N LEU A 314 15.97 -12.85 10.93
CA LEU A 314 16.44 -12.56 9.57
C LEU A 314 17.69 -13.38 9.21
N CYS A 315 18.65 -13.49 10.11
CA CYS A 315 19.92 -14.16 9.83
C CYS A 315 19.81 -15.66 10.04
N GLY A 316 19.24 -16.09 11.17
CA GLY A 316 19.12 -17.51 11.52
C GLY A 316 18.08 -18.25 10.68
N GLN A 317 16.96 -17.61 10.31
CA GLN A 317 15.81 -18.31 9.68
C GLN A 317 15.59 -17.94 8.21
N ARG A 318 16.13 -16.80 7.75
CA ARG A 318 15.88 -16.26 6.40
C ARG A 318 17.16 -15.92 5.62
N GLY A 319 18.33 -16.30 6.14
CA GLY A 319 19.61 -16.23 5.42
C GLY A 319 20.16 -14.82 5.16
N PHE A 320 19.76 -13.82 5.94
CA PHE A 320 20.33 -12.47 5.83
C PHE A 320 21.72 -12.40 6.45
N SER A 321 22.59 -11.55 5.89
CA SER A 321 23.88 -11.24 6.50
C SER A 321 23.70 -10.42 7.78
N GLU A 322 24.20 -10.92 8.91
CA GLU A 322 24.13 -10.24 10.21
C GLU A 322 24.74 -8.84 10.16
N THR A 323 25.91 -8.68 9.56
CA THR A 323 26.54 -7.36 9.38
C THR A 323 25.61 -6.38 8.67
N ARG A 324 24.91 -6.82 7.62
CA ARG A 324 23.97 -5.95 6.89
C ARG A 324 22.74 -5.61 7.71
N VAL A 325 22.19 -6.58 8.46
CA VAL A 325 21.03 -6.37 9.33
C VAL A 325 21.36 -5.38 10.44
N ARG A 326 22.48 -5.58 11.14
CA ARG A 326 22.91 -4.68 12.23
C ARG A 326 23.20 -3.26 11.71
N ASN A 327 23.84 -3.13 10.55
CA ASN A 327 24.07 -1.82 9.93
C ASN A 327 22.75 -1.12 9.55
N ALA A 328 21.74 -1.87 9.06
CA ALA A 328 20.42 -1.31 8.77
C ALA A 328 19.67 -0.84 10.03
N LEU A 329 20.01 -1.39 11.20
CA LEU A 329 19.43 -1.07 12.49
C LEU A 329 20.30 -0.11 13.32
N GLU A 330 21.48 0.29 12.85
CA GLU A 330 22.50 0.98 13.63
C GLU A 330 21.96 2.24 14.34
N LYS A 331 21.24 3.10 13.60
CA LYS A 331 20.65 4.31 14.20
C LYS A 331 19.50 3.99 15.14
N THR A 332 18.72 2.97 14.84
CA THR A 332 17.66 2.49 15.73
C THR A 332 18.27 2.02 17.05
N ILE A 333 19.35 1.23 17.00
CA ILE A 333 20.12 0.78 18.16
C ILE A 333 20.62 1.98 18.96
N LYS A 334 21.29 2.93 18.29
CA LYS A 334 21.81 4.14 18.93
C LYS A 334 20.73 4.95 19.63
N THR A 335 19.57 5.12 19.00
CA THR A 335 18.43 5.85 19.58
C THR A 335 17.91 5.16 20.84
N ILE A 336 17.87 3.82 20.85
CA ILE A 336 17.46 3.02 22.02
C ILE A 336 18.49 3.18 23.15
N GLU A 337 19.77 3.14 22.84
CA GLU A 337 20.86 3.32 23.81
C GLU A 337 20.84 4.72 24.43
N GLU A 338 20.66 5.77 23.62
CA GLU A 338 20.54 7.15 24.08
C GLU A 338 19.34 7.33 25.03
N ARG A 339 18.20 6.69 24.73
CA ARG A 339 17.01 6.68 25.62
C ARG A 339 17.26 5.97 26.94
N LYS A 340 18.03 4.88 26.94
CA LYS A 340 18.41 4.16 28.18
C LYS A 340 19.35 4.97 29.06
N GLN A 341 20.17 5.84 28.46
CA GLN A 341 21.11 6.71 29.17
C GLN A 341 20.47 8.00 29.68
N GLN A 342 19.32 8.40 29.14
CA GLN A 342 18.55 9.53 29.65
C GLN A 342 17.79 9.12 30.92
N PRO A 343 18.09 9.72 32.09
CA PRO A 343 17.27 9.51 33.28
C PRO A 343 15.84 9.95 32.99
N THR A 344 14.87 9.07 33.28
CA THR A 344 13.45 9.40 33.20
C THR A 344 13.15 10.55 34.18
N LEU A 345 12.27 11.48 33.79
CA LEU A 345 11.85 12.60 34.66
C LEU A 345 11.34 12.09 36.02
N ASP A 346 10.75 10.89 36.07
CA ASP A 346 10.35 10.23 37.32
C ASP A 346 11.53 9.96 38.27
N ALA A 347 12.72 9.62 37.75
CA ALA A 347 13.91 9.40 38.57
C ALA A 347 14.39 10.69 39.29
N PHE A 348 14.06 11.88 38.76
CA PHE A 348 14.39 13.16 39.39
C PHE A 348 13.41 13.56 40.51
N PHE A 349 12.15 13.11 40.46
CA PHE A 349 11.15 13.48 41.46
C PHE A 349 11.05 12.51 42.66
N PHE A 350 11.62 11.31 42.55
CA PHE A 350 11.58 10.31 43.64
C PHE A 350 12.88 10.18 44.48
N SER A 351 13.91 11.01 44.25
CA SER A 351 15.19 10.93 44.99
C SER A 351 15.36 11.93 46.16
N LYS A 352 14.28 12.41 46.78
CA LYS A 352 14.35 13.11 48.08
C LYS A 352 13.23 12.66 49.02
N LYS A 353 13.55 11.72 49.90
CA LYS A 353 12.98 11.61 51.23
C LYS A 353 14.08 11.31 52.23
#